data_AF-A0A1V4MNZ2-F1
#
_entry.id   AF-A0A1V4MNZ2-F1
#
_cell.length_a   1.000
_cell.length_b   1.000
_cell.length_c   1.000
_cell.angle_alpha   90.00
_cell.angle_beta   90.00
_cell.angle_gamma   90.00
#
_symmetry.space_group_name_H-M   'P 1'
#
loop_
_entity.id
_entity.type
_entity.pdbx_description
1 polymer ?
#
loop_
_entity_poly.entity_id
_entity_poly.type
_entity_poly.pdbx_seq_one_letter_code
_entity_poly.pdbx_strand_id
1 'polypeptide(L)' 'MLGFLNKMRKVGHRGFTLVELMIVVAIIGILAAIAIPQFAKYRSRAQNSAAVSDMRNVRTDLEGYYAEWMHYPN' A
#
# COMPACT_ATOMS: atom_id res chain seq x y z
N MET A 1 21.18 1.61 -60.71
CA MET A 1 20.68 2.50 -59.63
C MET A 1 19.56 1.86 -58.78
N LEU A 2 19.44 0.52 -58.72
CA LEU A 2 18.38 -0.17 -57.96
C LEU A 2 18.93 -1.10 -56.85
N GLY A 3 20.25 -1.22 -56.71
CA GLY A 3 20.90 -2.06 -55.68
C GLY A 3 20.99 -1.42 -54.29
N PHE A 4 20.68 -0.12 -54.16
CA PHE A 4 20.77 0.61 -52.88
C PHE A 4 19.53 0.48 -51.99
N LEU A 5 18.42 -0.07 -52.50
CA LEU A 5 17.15 -0.15 -51.78
C LEU A 5 16.94 -1.42 -50.93
N ASN A 6 17.84 -2.41 -51.01
CA ASN A 6 17.64 -3.70 -50.31
C ASN A 6 18.36 -3.82 -48.95
N LYS A 7 18.82 -2.69 -48.36
CA LYS A 7 19.43 -2.68 -47.02
C LYS A 7 18.48 -2.11 -45.95
N MET A 8 17.20 -2.50 -46.01
CA MET A 8 16.24 -2.32 -44.92
C MET A 8 15.83 -3.69 -44.35
N ARG A 9 16.81 -4.49 -43.92
CA ARG A 9 16.54 -5.80 -43.31
C ARG A 9 16.47 -5.68 -41.78
N LYS A 10 15.24 -5.55 -41.29
CA LYS A 10 14.73 -5.88 -39.95
C LYS A 10 15.44 -5.22 -38.77
N VAL A 11 14.83 -4.18 -38.22
CA VAL A 11 15.00 -3.84 -36.79
C VAL A 11 14.45 -5.04 -36.01
N GLY A 12 15.34 -5.95 -35.63
CA GLY A 12 14.99 -7.15 -34.87
C GLY A 12 14.27 -6.74 -33.59
N HIS A 13 13.03 -7.18 -33.42
CA HIS A 13 12.32 -7.05 -32.16
C HIS A 13 13.09 -7.90 -31.13
N ARG A 14 13.93 -7.25 -30.34
CA ARG A 14 14.61 -7.87 -29.20
C ARG A 14 13.55 -8.10 -28.13
N GLY A 15 13.10 -9.35 -27.98
CA GLY A 15 12.23 -9.76 -26.89
C GLY A 15 12.98 -9.76 -25.55
N PHE A 16 12.23 -9.63 -24.46
CA PHE A 16 12.76 -9.72 -23.09
C PHE A 16 13.24 -11.14 -22.79
N THR A 17 14.33 -11.27 -22.02
CA THR A 17 14.87 -12.58 -21.67
C THR A 17 14.13 -13.18 -20.47
N LEU A 18 14.08 -14.52 -20.39
CA LEU A 18 13.54 -15.20 -19.23
C LEU A 18 14.32 -14.85 -17.96
N VAL A 19 15.64 -14.66 -18.08
CA VAL A 19 16.52 -14.30 -16.97
C VAL A 19 16.13 -12.94 -16.37
N GLU A 20 15.88 -11.93 -17.20
CA GLU A 20 15.42 -10.63 -16.71
C GLU A 20 14.09 -10.75 -15.95
N LEU A 21 13.16 -11.59 -16.44
CA LEU A 21 11.88 -11.79 -15.76
C LEU A 21 12.05 -12.48 -14.40
N MET A 22 12.91 -13.49 -14.32
CA MET A 22 13.14 -14.22 -13.07
C MET A 22 13.73 -13.31 -11.98
N ILE A 23 14.66 -12.42 -12.34
CA ILE A 23 15.24 -11.46 -11.39
C ILE A 23 14.17 -10.49 -10.90
N VAL A 24 13.31 -9.99 -11.79
CA VAL A 24 12.21 -9.08 -11.43
C VAL A 24 11.26 -9.75 -10.44
N VAL A 25 10.83 -10.98 -10.71
CA VAL A 25 9.92 -11.71 -9.82
C VAL A 25 10.59 -12.02 -8.48
N ALA A 26 11.89 -12.35 -8.47
CA ALA A 26 12.65 -12.56 -7.23
C ALA A 26 12.68 -11.30 -6.36
N ILE A 27 12.96 -10.13 -6.94
CA ILE A 27 12.98 -8.84 -6.22
C ILE A 27 11.58 -8.51 -5.68
N ILE A 28 10.54 -8.64 -6.51
CA ILE A 28 9.14 -8.41 -6.08
C ILE A 28 8.76 -9.36 -4.94
N GLY A 29 9.18 -10.63 -5.00
CA GLY A 29 8.94 -11.60 -3.94
C GLY A 29 9.56 -11.21 -2.60
N ILE A 30 10.81 -10.75 -2.60
CA ILE A 30 11.51 -10.27 -1.38
C ILE A 30 10.78 -9.04 -0.82
N LEU A 31 10.45 -8.07 -1.67
CA LEU A 31 9.74 -6.87 -1.26
C LEU A 31 8.35 -7.20 -0.69
N ALA A 32 7.60 -8.09 -1.33
CA ALA A 32 6.27 -8.51 -0.88
C ALA A 32 6.31 -9.23 0.47
N ALA A 33 7.31 -10.09 0.69
CA ALA A 33 7.48 -10.81 1.95
C ALA A 33 7.65 -9.86 3.15
N ILE A 34 8.30 -8.71 2.97
CA ILE A 34 8.48 -7.68 4.01
C ILE A 34 7.26 -6.75 4.07
N ALA A 35 6.75 -6.31 2.91
CA ALA A 35 5.70 -5.30 2.81
C ALA A 35 4.35 -5.79 3.34
N ILE A 36 3.95 -7.04 3.05
CA ILE A 36 2.64 -7.58 3.46
C ILE A 36 2.46 -7.58 5.00
N PRO A 37 3.35 -8.18 5.81
CA PRO A 37 3.19 -8.17 7.27
C PRO A 37 3.33 -6.77 7.85
N GLN A 38 4.19 -5.92 7.28
CA GLN A 38 4.35 -4.53 7.71
C GLN A 38 3.06 -3.73 7.49
N PHE A 39 2.44 -3.88 6.32
CA PHE A 39 1.17 -3.22 5.99
C PHE A 39 0.03 -3.70 6.91
N ALA A 40 -0.04 -5.00 7.20
CA ALA A 40 -1.01 -5.54 8.14
C ALA A 40 -0.86 -4.92 9.55
N LYS A 41 0.37 -4.81 10.06
CA LYS A 41 0.66 -4.14 11.33
C LYS A 41 0.27 -2.66 11.29
N TYR A 42 0.59 -1.96 10.21
CA TYR A 42 0.25 -0.56 10.03
C TYR A 42 -1.28 -0.35 10.06
N ARG A 43 -2.03 -1.18 9.33
CA ARG A 43 -3.50 -1.15 9.34
C ARG A 43 -4.07 -1.38 10.73
N SER A 44 -3.58 -2.37 11.47
CA SER A 44 -4.03 -2.64 12.84
C SER A 44 -3.75 -1.45 13.77
N ARG A 45 -2.57 -0.84 13.67
CA ARG A 45 -2.23 0.37 14.44
C ARG A 45 -3.14 1.55 14.10
N ALA A 46 -3.45 1.76 12.82
CA ALA A 46 -4.37 2.80 12.38
C ALA A 46 -5.77 2.59 12.96
N GLN A 47 -6.29 1.36 12.93
CA GLN A 47 -7.57 1.01 13.54
C GLN A 47 -7.58 1.25 15.05
N ASN A 48 -6.52 0.83 15.76
CA ASN A 48 -6.41 1.07 17.19
C ASN A 48 -6.33 2.58 17.52
N SER A 49 -5.59 3.34 16.73
CA SER A 49 -5.50 4.80 16.89
C SER A 49 -6.86 5.48 16.67
N ALA A 50 -7.64 5.01 15.70
CA ALA A 50 -9.00 5.50 15.46
C ALA A 50 -9.91 5.19 16.65
N ALA A 51 -9.93 3.94 17.12
CA ALA A 51 -10.70 3.54 18.29
C ALA A 51 -10.33 4.34 19.55
N VAL A 52 -9.05 4.61 19.78
CA VAL A 52 -8.60 5.46 20.90
C VAL A 52 -9.10 6.90 20.74
N SER A 53 -9.10 7.43 19.51
CA SER A 53 -9.66 8.75 19.23
C SER A 53 -11.16 8.80 19.52
N ASP A 54 -11.90 7.79 19.08
CA ASP A 54 -13.34 7.70 19.29
C ASP A 54 -13.67 7.63 20.79
N MET A 55 -12.93 6.82 21.57
CA MET A 55 -13.10 6.75 23.03
C MET A 55 -12.78 8.06 23.73
N ARG A 56 -11.81 8.84 23.22
CA ARG A 56 -11.53 10.17 23.76
C ARG A 56 -12.69 11.13 23.51
N ASN A 57 -13.27 11.09 22.31
CA ASN A 57 -14.44 11.91 21.99
C ASN A 57 -15.63 11.56 22.89
N VAL A 58 -15.95 10.27 23.02
CA VAL A 58 -17.02 9.80 23.92
C VAL A 58 -16.76 10.24 25.35
N ARG A 59 -15.52 10.12 25.84
CA ARG A 59 -15.16 10.59 27.18
C ARG A 59 -15.43 12.09 27.33
N THR A 60 -15.02 12.91 26.37
CA THR A 60 -15.24 14.35 26.40
C THR A 60 -16.75 14.68 26.41
N ASP A 61 -17.55 13.97 25.62
CA ASP A 61 -19.00 14.16 25.59
C ASP A 61 -19.64 13.77 26.94
N LEU A 62 -19.22 12.64 27.54
CA LEU A 62 -19.69 12.20 28.85
C LEU A 62 -19.28 13.16 29.98
N GLU A 63 -18.04 13.66 29.95
CA GLU A 63 -17.58 14.69 30.90
C GLU A 63 -18.39 15.99 30.75
N GLY A 64 -18.73 16.37 29.51
CA GLY A 64 -19.62 17.51 29.23
C GLY A 64 -21.03 17.31 29.78
N TYR A 65 -21.61 16.13 29.57
CA TYR A 65 -22.92 15.80 30.11
C TYR A 65 -22.94 15.81 31.64
N TYR A 66 -21.94 15.21 32.28
CA TYR A 66 -21.83 15.20 33.73
C TYR A 66 -21.65 16.62 34.30
N ALA A 67 -20.91 17.49 33.62
CA ALA A 67 -20.73 18.88 34.04
C ALA A 67 -22.05 19.68 34.03
N GLU A 68 -22.97 19.35 33.11
CA GLU A 68 -24.27 20.02 32.99
C GLU A 68 -25.33 19.42 33.92
N TRP A 69 -25.42 18.09 33.99
CA TRP A 69 -26.52 17.38 34.65
C TRP A 69 -26.15 16.75 36.00
N MET A 70 -24.87 16.79 36.39
CA MET A 70 -24.31 16.17 37.62
C MET A 70 -24.53 14.66 37.75
N HIS A 71 -24.87 13.98 36.67
CA HIS A 71 -24.93 12.52 36.59
C HIS A 71 -24.50 12.05 35.19
N TYR A 72 -24.15 10.78 35.03
CA TYR A 72 -23.87 10.21 33.71
C TYR A 72 -25.18 9.80 33.00
N PRO A 73 -25.20 9.74 31.66
CA PRO A 73 -26.32 9.18 30.91
C PRO A 73 -26.55 7.70 31.30
N ASN A 74 -27.81 7.31 31.44
CA ASN A 74 -28.21 5.93 31.76
C ASN A 74 -28.27 5.03 30.53
#